data_AF-A0A3F2RS47-F1
#
_entry.id   AF-A0A3F2RS47-F1
#
_cell.length_a   1.000
_cell.length_b   1.000
_cell.length_c   1.000
_cell.angle_alpha   90.00
_cell.angle_beta   90.00
_cell.angle_gamma   90.00
#
_symmetry.space_group_name_H-M   'P 1'
#
loop_
_entity.id
_entity.type
_entity.pdbx_description
1 polymer ?
#
loop_
_entity_poly.entity_id
_entity_poly.type
_entity_poly.pdbx_seq_one_letter_code
_entity_poly.pdbx_strand_id
1 'polypeptide(L)'
;MLQTLSSIATLALGAAMVFGAPVPDGSWPESKGSVSFEEVYTIKAGEVFDGKMKTYDRTNITCLGQEESGNSTAVFLLEAGATLKNAIIGKNQMEGVHCDDNDCTIDNVWWDDVCEDALSIKGGNASSVSKVIGGGARYADDKIIQHNGLGTVVIDGFFAQDFGKLYRSCGNCKSNPRQRFLNVSNILVDLEIIQAQRVDPNVSIVMMNENFGDQAVLHNIHVKPSTENYTECASSMGTNISGSRPVILSNGPKNPVCQYSNELLIWTNLPSMCNCAVNPHPKALGSIATLVFGAAMVFGAPVPDGSWPESKGSVSYEEVYTIKAGEVFDGKMKTYDRTNITCLGQEESGNSTAVFVLEAGATLKNAIIGKNQMEGVHCDDNDCTIDNVWWDDVCEDALSIKGGTASSVSKVIGGGARYADDKIIQHNGLGTVVIDGFFAQDFGKLYRACGSCKNNPAQRFLKISNVYADLRVIQAQRVDPNVSIVMMNENFDDEAVLSNIHVKPGAENYTECSYSVGVQKGEKPLILGNGPKDPVCQYKMSDIHLVEERGMVNQQKQEEQKQEEQKQGEQKQEEQKQEERSTVNQQQQEEQKAGVVHGYDALDI
;
A
#
# COMPACT_ATOMS: atom_id res chain seq x y z
N MET A 1 36.93 20.75 12.05
CA MET A 1 35.75 21.59 11.77
C MET A 1 35.77 21.90 10.29
N LEU A 2 35.31 20.95 9.46
CA LEU A 2 35.10 21.14 8.03
C LEU A 2 33.82 20.35 7.73
N GLN A 3 32.67 21.04 7.84
CA GLN A 3 31.39 20.50 7.41
C GLN A 3 31.37 20.59 5.89
N THR A 4 31.57 19.48 5.20
CA THR A 4 31.22 19.35 3.80
C THR A 4 29.70 19.30 3.72
N LEU A 5 29.09 20.44 3.39
CA LEU A 5 27.72 20.52 2.93
C LEU A 5 27.61 19.70 1.64
N SER A 6 27.20 18.43 1.77
CA SER A 6 26.70 17.66 0.63
C SER A 6 25.32 18.24 0.30
N SER A 7 25.30 19.18 -0.64
CA SER A 7 24.07 19.61 -1.29
C SER A 7 23.53 18.41 -2.05
N ILE A 8 22.60 17.68 -1.45
CA ILE A 8 21.69 16.80 -2.18
C ILE A 8 20.94 17.75 -3.13
N ALA A 9 21.35 17.76 -4.39
CA ALA A 9 20.53 18.28 -5.47
C ALA A 9 19.26 17.42 -5.45
N THR A 10 18.24 17.90 -4.75
CA THR A 10 16.87 17.53 -5.02
C THR A 10 16.67 17.95 -6.45
N LEU A 11 16.83 17.02 -7.38
CA LEU A 11 16.33 17.22 -8.73
C LEU A 11 14.84 17.38 -8.52
N ALA A 12 14.39 18.62 -8.42
CA ALA A 12 13.00 18.94 -8.57
C ALA A 12 12.66 18.39 -9.95
N LEU A 13 12.01 17.22 -10.00
CA LEU A 13 11.13 16.87 -11.11
C LEU A 13 9.90 17.80 -11.04
N GLY A 14 10.18 19.10 -11.06
CA GLY A 14 9.29 20.15 -11.48
C GLY A 14 9.42 20.26 -12.99
N ALA A 15 9.01 19.21 -13.71
CA ALA A 15 8.32 19.46 -14.96
C ALA A 15 6.85 19.58 -14.56
N ALA A 16 6.33 20.81 -14.57
CA ALA A 16 4.91 21.04 -14.58
C ALA A 16 4.32 20.32 -15.80
N MET A 17 3.86 19.08 -15.63
CA MET A 17 3.16 18.35 -16.68
C MET A 17 1.68 18.66 -16.52
N VAL A 18 1.23 19.72 -17.20
CA VAL A 18 -0.20 19.89 -17.51
C VAL A 18 -0.54 18.86 -18.57
N PHE A 19 -0.86 17.63 -18.14
CA PHE A 19 -1.64 16.69 -18.94
C PHE A 19 -3.10 16.78 -18.49
N GLY A 20 -3.97 16.82 -19.49
CA GLY A 20 -5.35 17.27 -19.39
C GLY A 20 -6.31 16.33 -20.10
N ALA A 21 -6.01 15.02 -20.14
CA ALA A 21 -7.05 14.06 -20.43
C ALA A 21 -8.11 14.15 -19.31
N PRO A 22 -9.41 14.16 -19.66
CA PRO A 22 -10.45 14.16 -18.66
C PRO A 22 -10.40 12.84 -17.86
N VAL A 23 -10.84 12.89 -16.61
CA VAL A 23 -11.11 11.66 -15.86
C VAL A 23 -12.16 10.85 -16.63
N PRO A 24 -11.92 9.56 -16.92
CA PRO A 24 -12.91 8.72 -17.60
C PRO A 24 -14.23 8.65 -16.82
N ASP A 25 -15.34 8.53 -17.54
CA ASP A 25 -16.67 8.38 -16.94
C ASP A 25 -17.03 6.90 -16.65
N GLY A 26 -16.11 5.97 -16.95
CA GLY A 26 -16.30 4.53 -16.82
C GLY A 26 -17.04 3.88 -17.98
N SER A 27 -17.32 4.61 -19.06
CA SER A 27 -17.86 4.04 -20.29
C SER A 27 -16.80 3.28 -21.08
N TRP A 28 -17.21 2.20 -21.73
CA TRP A 28 -16.36 1.38 -22.59
C TRP A 28 -16.71 1.64 -24.06
N PRO A 29 -15.72 1.76 -24.97
CA PRO A 29 -15.99 2.06 -26.37
C PRO A 29 -16.56 0.85 -27.11
N GLU A 30 -17.37 1.12 -28.13
CA GLU A 30 -17.82 0.11 -29.08
C GLU A 30 -16.77 -0.10 -30.19
N SER A 31 -16.43 -1.36 -30.42
CA SER A 31 -15.57 -1.77 -31.54
C SER A 31 -16.17 -1.40 -32.91
N LYS A 32 -15.32 -0.92 -33.82
CA LYS A 32 -15.66 -0.56 -35.21
C LYS A 32 -15.25 -1.65 -36.23
N GLY A 33 -15.07 -2.87 -35.75
CA GLY A 33 -14.72 -4.06 -36.53
C GLY A 33 -13.55 -4.81 -35.90
N SER A 34 -13.25 -6.00 -36.40
CA SER A 34 -12.20 -6.85 -35.84
C SER A 34 -11.09 -7.15 -36.86
N VAL A 35 -9.87 -7.27 -36.38
CA VAL A 35 -8.68 -7.69 -37.11
C VAL A 35 -7.95 -8.72 -36.25
N SER A 36 -7.51 -9.82 -36.84
CA SER A 36 -6.73 -10.82 -36.10
C SER A 36 -5.43 -11.10 -36.84
N PHE A 37 -4.32 -11.11 -36.11
CA PHE A 37 -2.99 -11.36 -36.65
C PHE A 37 -2.54 -12.80 -36.38
N GLU A 38 -1.86 -13.41 -37.33
CA GLU A 38 -1.25 -14.74 -37.14
C GLU A 38 0.05 -14.67 -36.31
N GLU A 39 0.72 -13.51 -36.34
CA GLU A 39 1.94 -13.20 -35.62
C GLU A 39 1.84 -11.83 -34.93
N VAL A 40 2.78 -11.50 -34.05
CA VAL A 40 2.83 -10.19 -33.39
C VAL A 40 2.94 -9.08 -34.44
N TYR A 41 2.11 -8.04 -34.33
CA TYR A 41 2.21 -6.90 -35.23
C TYR A 41 3.22 -5.89 -34.70
N THR A 42 4.35 -5.75 -35.40
CA THR A 42 5.39 -4.79 -35.00
C THR A 42 5.15 -3.42 -35.62
N ILE A 43 5.06 -2.38 -34.78
CA ILE A 43 5.01 -0.97 -35.18
C ILE A 43 6.43 -0.45 -35.11
N LYS A 44 6.97 0.03 -36.25
CA LYS A 44 8.39 0.41 -36.32
C LYS A 44 8.70 1.70 -35.58
N ALA A 45 9.97 1.90 -35.27
CA ALA A 45 10.44 3.04 -34.52
C ALA A 45 9.92 4.37 -35.10
N GLY A 46 9.28 5.19 -34.26
CA GLY A 46 8.68 6.47 -34.66
C GLY A 46 7.41 6.39 -35.50
N GLU A 47 6.91 5.21 -35.86
CA GLU A 47 5.67 5.06 -36.63
C GLU A 47 4.42 5.20 -35.74
N VAL A 48 3.32 5.63 -36.36
CA VAL A 48 2.01 5.71 -35.72
C VAL A 48 1.07 4.70 -36.36
N PHE A 49 0.57 3.76 -35.56
CA PHE A 49 -0.52 2.88 -35.93
C PHE A 49 -1.84 3.39 -35.34
N ASP A 50 -2.78 3.76 -36.21
CA ASP A 50 -4.14 4.12 -35.81
C ASP A 50 -5.10 2.95 -36.05
N GLY A 51 -5.55 2.33 -34.96
CA GLY A 51 -6.44 1.17 -34.98
C GLY A 51 -7.89 1.48 -35.35
N LYS A 52 -8.28 2.77 -35.45
CA LYS A 52 -9.63 3.22 -35.81
C LYS A 52 -10.75 2.61 -34.94
N MET A 53 -10.44 2.38 -33.67
CA MET A 53 -11.26 1.71 -32.66
C MET A 53 -11.74 0.31 -33.07
N LYS A 54 -10.93 -0.42 -33.84
CA LYS A 54 -11.15 -1.84 -34.10
C LYS A 54 -10.61 -2.70 -32.97
N THR A 55 -11.17 -3.90 -32.82
CA THR A 55 -10.64 -4.96 -31.96
C THR A 55 -9.52 -5.71 -32.68
N TYR A 56 -8.39 -5.87 -32.02
CA TYR A 56 -7.20 -6.55 -32.48
C TYR A 56 -6.89 -7.72 -31.56
N ASP A 57 -6.64 -8.88 -32.16
CA ASP A 57 -6.45 -10.16 -31.48
C ASP A 57 -5.44 -11.03 -32.24
N ARG A 58 -5.07 -12.18 -31.68
CA ARG A 58 -4.29 -13.22 -32.36
C ARG A 58 -5.18 -14.37 -32.80
N THR A 59 -4.95 -14.92 -34.00
CA THR A 59 -5.75 -16.05 -34.54
C THR A 59 -5.37 -17.40 -33.96
N ASN A 60 -4.15 -17.54 -33.46
CA ASN A 60 -3.51 -18.79 -33.07
C ASN A 60 -3.09 -18.83 -31.59
N ILE A 61 -3.61 -17.92 -30.78
CA ILE A 61 -3.29 -17.81 -29.36
C ILE A 61 -4.58 -17.79 -28.55
N THR A 62 -4.54 -18.51 -27.43
CA THR A 62 -5.53 -18.44 -26.36
C THR A 62 -4.81 -18.10 -25.07
N CYS A 63 -5.46 -17.31 -24.21
CA CYS A 63 -4.92 -16.97 -22.90
C CYS A 63 -4.58 -18.24 -22.08
N LEU A 64 -3.37 -18.28 -21.51
CA LEU A 64 -2.90 -19.35 -20.61
C LEU A 64 -2.77 -18.85 -19.16
N GLY A 65 -3.40 -17.72 -18.83
CA GLY A 65 -3.28 -17.06 -17.54
C GLY A 65 -1.89 -16.45 -17.36
N GLN A 66 -1.31 -16.62 -16.18
CA GLN A 66 -0.06 -16.00 -15.73
C GLN A 66 1.22 -16.69 -16.25
N GLU A 67 1.13 -17.41 -17.37
CA GLU A 67 2.31 -18.03 -18.00
C GLU A 67 3.06 -17.00 -18.85
N GLU A 68 4.23 -16.59 -18.38
CA GLU A 68 5.15 -15.68 -19.07
C GLU A 68 5.59 -16.26 -20.43
N SER A 69 5.25 -15.57 -21.52
CA SER A 69 5.46 -16.08 -22.89
C SER A 69 6.24 -15.11 -23.80
N GLY A 70 6.42 -13.87 -23.35
CA GLY A 70 7.29 -12.87 -23.96
C GLY A 70 6.67 -12.19 -25.19
N ASN A 71 7.42 -11.30 -25.83
CA ASN A 71 6.87 -10.40 -26.86
C ASN A 71 6.29 -11.09 -28.12
N SER A 72 6.70 -12.33 -28.43
CA SER A 72 6.26 -13.04 -29.64
C SER A 72 4.79 -13.45 -29.62
N THR A 73 4.22 -13.57 -28.43
CA THR A 73 2.81 -13.89 -28.18
C THR A 73 1.95 -12.64 -27.94
N ALA A 74 2.55 -11.44 -28.02
CA ALA A 74 1.84 -10.17 -27.92
C ALA A 74 0.94 -9.90 -29.15
N VAL A 75 -0.07 -9.05 -28.98
CA VAL A 75 -0.86 -8.53 -30.12
C VAL A 75 -0.04 -7.50 -30.90
N PHE A 76 0.55 -6.55 -30.19
CA PHE A 76 1.41 -5.52 -30.75
C PHE A 76 2.77 -5.47 -30.05
N LEU A 77 3.81 -5.20 -30.84
CA LEU A 77 5.14 -4.83 -30.37
C LEU A 77 5.49 -3.45 -30.91
N LEU A 78 5.79 -2.51 -30.02
CA LEU A 78 6.21 -1.16 -30.35
C LEU A 78 7.72 -1.05 -30.20
N GLU A 79 8.39 -0.66 -31.27
CA GLU A 79 9.78 -0.19 -31.23
C GLU A 79 9.86 1.25 -30.69
N ALA A 80 11.06 1.70 -30.31
CA ALA A 80 11.28 3.00 -29.68
C ALA A 80 10.60 4.18 -30.42
N GLY A 81 9.86 5.00 -29.68
CA GLY A 81 9.17 6.17 -30.23
C GLY A 81 7.89 5.87 -31.02
N ALA A 82 7.51 4.60 -31.19
CA ALA A 82 6.28 4.24 -31.88
C ALA A 82 5.02 4.65 -31.10
N THR A 83 3.90 4.82 -31.81
CA THR A 83 2.59 5.09 -31.22
C THR A 83 1.56 4.07 -31.67
N LEU A 84 0.87 3.46 -30.71
CA LEU A 84 -0.37 2.72 -30.94
C LEU A 84 -1.53 3.58 -30.43
N LYS A 85 -2.51 3.85 -31.31
CA LYS A 85 -3.67 4.64 -30.91
C LYS A 85 -5.01 4.13 -31.41
N ASN A 86 -6.07 4.46 -30.69
CA ASN A 86 -7.46 4.12 -31.02
C ASN A 86 -7.60 2.62 -31.34
N ALA A 87 -7.19 1.75 -30.42
CA ALA A 87 -7.25 0.30 -30.63
C ALA A 87 -7.94 -0.37 -29.45
N ILE A 88 -8.68 -1.45 -29.71
CA ILE A 88 -9.18 -2.35 -28.68
C ILE A 88 -8.38 -3.64 -28.80
N ILE A 89 -7.80 -4.12 -27.72
CA ILE A 89 -7.12 -5.40 -27.60
C ILE A 89 -8.16 -6.38 -27.06
N GLY A 90 -8.46 -7.41 -27.85
CA GLY A 90 -9.43 -8.43 -27.45
C GLY A 90 -8.81 -9.48 -26.52
N LYS A 91 -9.62 -10.51 -26.24
CA LYS A 91 -9.29 -11.58 -25.29
C LYS A 91 -8.36 -12.66 -25.84
N ASN A 92 -8.17 -12.73 -27.17
CA ASN A 92 -7.35 -13.77 -27.78
C ASN A 92 -5.90 -13.27 -27.83
N GLN A 93 -5.32 -13.17 -26.64
CA GLN A 93 -3.97 -12.73 -26.38
C GLN A 93 -3.42 -13.52 -25.18
N MET A 94 -2.10 -13.72 -25.17
CA MET A 94 -1.38 -14.18 -23.98
C MET A 94 -0.67 -13.00 -23.33
N GLU A 95 -0.11 -12.13 -24.17
CA GLU A 95 0.46 -10.86 -23.78
C GLU A 95 -0.28 -9.76 -24.56
N GLY A 96 -0.59 -8.63 -23.94
CA GLY A 96 -1.31 -7.55 -24.61
C GLY A 96 -0.41 -6.81 -25.61
N VAL A 97 0.27 -5.78 -25.13
CA VAL A 97 1.14 -4.90 -25.92
C VAL A 97 2.52 -4.83 -25.27
N HIS A 98 3.57 -4.92 -26.09
CA HIS A 98 4.95 -4.76 -25.63
C HIS A 98 5.55 -3.46 -26.14
N CYS A 99 6.27 -2.76 -25.27
CA CYS A 99 7.13 -1.62 -25.58
C CYS A 99 8.53 -1.97 -25.10
N ASP A 100 9.32 -2.63 -25.95
CA ASP A 100 10.56 -3.28 -25.49
C ASP A 100 11.77 -2.35 -25.38
N ASP A 101 11.72 -1.20 -26.07
CA ASP A 101 12.80 -0.21 -26.09
C ASP A 101 12.42 1.10 -25.37
N ASN A 102 11.32 1.10 -24.60
CA ASN A 102 10.75 2.28 -23.96
C ASN A 102 10.35 3.36 -24.99
N ASP A 103 10.02 4.56 -24.53
CA ASP A 103 9.69 5.73 -25.38
C ASP A 103 8.44 5.54 -26.27
N CYS A 104 7.61 4.52 -26.00
CA CYS A 104 6.38 4.29 -26.76
C CYS A 104 5.23 5.18 -26.27
N THR A 105 4.29 5.46 -27.16
CA THR A 105 3.03 6.13 -26.81
C THR A 105 1.85 5.21 -27.06
N ILE A 106 1.08 4.98 -26.00
CA ILE A 106 -0.19 4.25 -26.00
C ILE A 106 -1.28 5.30 -25.82
N ASP A 107 -2.09 5.53 -26.85
CA ASP A 107 -3.06 6.64 -26.89
C ASP A 107 -4.48 6.13 -27.19
N ASN A 108 -5.38 6.22 -26.22
CA ASN A 108 -6.75 5.72 -26.33
C ASN A 108 -6.82 4.23 -26.75
N VAL A 109 -6.06 3.40 -26.04
CA VAL A 109 -6.03 1.94 -26.24
C VAL A 109 -6.79 1.24 -25.12
N TRP A 110 -7.59 0.25 -25.48
CA TRP A 110 -8.53 -0.44 -24.58
C TRP A 110 -8.27 -1.93 -24.53
N TRP A 111 -8.20 -2.56 -23.35
CA TRP A 111 -8.04 -4.02 -23.20
C TRP A 111 -9.30 -4.63 -22.62
N ASP A 112 -10.01 -5.42 -23.44
CA ASP A 112 -11.31 -6.00 -23.07
C ASP A 112 -11.23 -7.07 -21.98
N ASP A 113 -10.11 -7.78 -21.91
CA ASP A 113 -9.85 -8.88 -20.99
C ASP A 113 -8.33 -9.12 -20.95
N VAL A 114 -7.68 -8.82 -19.83
CA VAL A 114 -6.23 -8.93 -19.67
C VAL A 114 -5.87 -10.36 -19.26
N CYS A 115 -4.83 -10.94 -19.87
CA CYS A 115 -4.48 -12.34 -19.66
C CYS A 115 -3.36 -12.44 -18.64
N GLU A 116 -2.16 -12.01 -19.03
CA GLU A 116 -1.00 -11.86 -18.16
C GLU A 116 -0.82 -10.36 -17.84
N ASP A 117 -0.15 -9.61 -18.71
CA ASP A 117 -0.06 -8.14 -18.67
C ASP A 117 -0.80 -7.47 -19.85
N ALA A 118 -1.43 -6.31 -19.61
CA ALA A 118 -1.99 -5.49 -20.69
C ALA A 118 -0.87 -4.78 -21.47
N LEU A 119 0.08 -4.18 -20.74
CA LEU A 119 1.21 -3.44 -21.28
C LEU A 119 2.50 -3.79 -20.53
N SER A 120 3.49 -4.28 -21.28
CA SER A 120 4.82 -4.59 -20.77
C SER A 120 5.83 -3.59 -21.31
N ILE A 121 6.52 -2.85 -20.44
CA ILE A 121 7.50 -1.80 -20.80
C ILE A 121 8.90 -2.24 -20.40
N LYS A 122 9.83 -2.33 -21.36
CA LYS A 122 11.21 -2.82 -21.18
C LYS A 122 12.22 -1.85 -21.80
N GLY A 123 13.51 -2.17 -21.66
CA GLY A 123 14.60 -1.42 -22.27
C GLY A 123 14.73 0.03 -21.76
N GLY A 124 15.16 0.94 -22.63
CA GLY A 124 15.29 2.37 -22.35
C GLY A 124 16.54 2.80 -21.59
N ASN A 125 16.57 4.08 -21.24
CA ASN A 125 17.61 4.70 -20.41
C ASN A 125 16.98 5.66 -19.38
N ALA A 126 17.79 6.30 -18.54
CA ALA A 126 17.31 7.19 -17.48
C ALA A 126 16.45 8.38 -17.98
N SER A 127 16.61 8.79 -19.24
CA SER A 127 15.84 9.86 -19.88
C SER A 127 14.65 9.37 -20.71
N SER A 128 14.46 8.06 -20.86
CA SER A 128 13.34 7.51 -21.62
C SER A 128 11.99 7.82 -20.94
N VAL A 129 10.97 8.09 -21.74
CA VAL A 129 9.60 8.42 -21.29
C VAL A 129 8.57 7.67 -22.12
N SER A 130 7.95 6.65 -21.54
CA SER A 130 6.79 5.96 -22.11
C SER A 130 5.49 6.59 -21.62
N LYS A 131 4.49 6.72 -22.51
CA LYS A 131 3.23 7.42 -22.22
C LYS A 131 2.01 6.52 -22.45
N VAL A 132 1.08 6.55 -21.51
CA VAL A 132 -0.26 5.95 -21.59
C VAL A 132 -1.27 7.08 -21.40
N ILE A 133 -2.02 7.42 -22.45
CA ILE A 133 -2.88 8.60 -22.50
C ILE A 133 -4.29 8.15 -22.90
N GLY A 134 -5.29 8.37 -22.05
CA GLY A 134 -6.63 7.85 -22.28
C GLY A 134 -6.69 6.32 -22.27
N GLY A 135 -7.81 5.76 -22.73
CA GLY A 135 -7.97 4.31 -22.83
C GLY A 135 -8.39 3.64 -21.53
N GLY A 136 -8.31 2.31 -21.50
CA GLY A 136 -8.63 1.57 -20.30
C GLY A 136 -8.35 0.07 -20.38
N ALA A 137 -8.32 -0.61 -19.25
CA ALA A 137 -8.13 -2.05 -19.17
C ALA A 137 -9.00 -2.66 -18.08
N ARG A 138 -9.41 -3.92 -18.26
CA ARG A 138 -10.19 -4.63 -17.25
C ARG A 138 -9.83 -6.10 -17.11
N TYR A 139 -10.16 -6.64 -15.94
CA TYR A 139 -10.06 -8.05 -15.60
C TYR A 139 -8.62 -8.59 -15.62
N ALA A 140 -7.68 -7.84 -15.04
CA ALA A 140 -6.28 -8.25 -14.98
C ALA A 140 -6.00 -9.05 -13.70
N ASP A 141 -5.77 -10.36 -13.82
CA ASP A 141 -5.53 -11.25 -12.68
C ASP A 141 -4.27 -10.86 -11.87
N ASP A 142 -3.21 -10.35 -12.49
CA ASP A 142 -2.03 -9.81 -11.79
C ASP A 142 -1.86 -8.32 -12.05
N LYS A 143 -1.43 -7.91 -13.26
CA LYS A 143 -1.07 -6.51 -13.53
C LYS A 143 -1.65 -6.01 -14.86
N ILE A 144 -1.95 -4.72 -14.90
CA ILE A 144 -2.26 -4.04 -16.17
C ILE A 144 -0.94 -3.58 -16.81
N ILE A 145 -0.14 -2.79 -16.10
CA ILE A 145 1.11 -2.22 -16.61
C ILE A 145 2.29 -2.75 -15.81
N GLN A 146 3.17 -3.49 -16.49
CA GLN A 146 4.43 -3.99 -15.94
C GLN A 146 5.60 -3.15 -16.47
N HIS A 147 6.33 -2.49 -15.57
CA HIS A 147 7.51 -1.71 -15.92
C HIS A 147 8.79 -2.46 -15.50
N ASN A 148 9.42 -3.09 -16.49
CA ASN A 148 10.68 -3.82 -16.34
C ASN A 148 11.90 -2.95 -16.71
N GLY A 149 11.72 -1.98 -17.61
CA GLY A 149 12.77 -1.09 -18.13
C GLY A 149 13.24 0.03 -17.20
N LEU A 150 14.03 0.94 -17.79
CA LEU A 150 14.53 2.20 -17.19
C LEU A 150 13.58 3.37 -17.52
N GLY A 151 13.76 4.49 -16.82
CA GLY A 151 13.14 5.77 -17.20
C GLY A 151 11.80 6.03 -16.52
N THR A 152 10.97 6.82 -17.20
CA THR A 152 9.70 7.35 -16.68
C THR A 152 8.51 6.77 -17.42
N VAL A 153 7.48 6.38 -16.69
CA VAL A 153 6.15 6.09 -17.24
C VAL A 153 5.18 7.20 -16.84
N VAL A 154 4.41 7.69 -17.80
CA VAL A 154 3.33 8.66 -17.58
C VAL A 154 2.00 8.01 -17.92
N ILE A 155 1.04 8.06 -17.00
CA ILE A 155 -0.33 7.56 -17.19
C ILE A 155 -1.28 8.73 -16.95
N ASP A 156 -2.07 9.11 -17.95
CA ASP A 156 -3.04 10.21 -17.84
C ASP A 156 -4.40 9.84 -18.45
N GLY A 157 -5.49 10.02 -17.70
CA GLY A 157 -6.84 9.81 -18.25
C GLY A 157 -7.24 8.34 -18.45
N PHE A 158 -6.64 7.40 -17.71
CA PHE A 158 -6.83 5.96 -17.91
C PHE A 158 -7.98 5.39 -17.06
N PHE A 159 -8.77 4.47 -17.63
CA PHE A 159 -9.80 3.73 -16.88
C PHE A 159 -9.33 2.30 -16.56
N ALA A 160 -9.25 1.94 -15.29
CA ALA A 160 -8.90 0.58 -14.87
C ALA A 160 -10.05 -0.04 -14.08
N GLN A 161 -10.51 -1.23 -14.49
CA GLN A 161 -11.58 -1.94 -13.80
C GLN A 161 -11.12 -3.33 -13.41
N ASP A 162 -11.19 -3.64 -12.12
CA ASP A 162 -10.88 -4.96 -11.55
C ASP A 162 -9.53 -5.57 -11.96
N PHE A 163 -8.54 -5.41 -11.10
CA PHE A 163 -7.18 -5.84 -11.34
C PHE A 163 -6.46 -6.22 -10.05
N GLY A 164 -5.36 -6.95 -10.15
CA GLY A 164 -4.39 -7.06 -9.05
C GLY A 164 -3.60 -5.76 -8.88
N LYS A 165 -2.94 -5.28 -9.94
CA LYS A 165 -2.08 -4.09 -9.91
C LYS A 165 -2.27 -3.24 -11.17
N LEU A 166 -2.60 -1.95 -11.05
CA LEU A 166 -2.66 -1.11 -12.26
C LEU A 166 -1.25 -0.87 -12.81
N TYR A 167 -0.31 -0.53 -11.94
CA TYR A 167 1.10 -0.38 -12.30
C TYR A 167 2.01 -1.09 -11.31
N ARG A 168 2.95 -1.89 -11.82
CA ARG A 168 4.01 -2.50 -11.03
C ARG A 168 5.39 -2.15 -11.60
N SER A 169 6.20 -1.47 -10.80
CA SER A 169 7.65 -1.49 -10.98
C SER A 169 8.13 -2.93 -10.74
N CYS A 170 8.82 -3.56 -11.68
CA CYS A 170 9.17 -4.98 -11.54
C CYS A 170 9.85 -5.29 -10.19
N GLY A 171 9.27 -6.19 -9.42
CA GLY A 171 9.72 -6.47 -8.05
C GLY A 171 10.82 -7.52 -7.95
N ASN A 172 10.94 -8.41 -8.93
CA ASN A 172 11.78 -9.59 -8.86
C ASN A 172 12.46 -9.93 -10.20
N CYS A 173 12.60 -8.94 -11.08
CA CYS A 173 13.36 -9.05 -12.31
C CYS A 173 14.79 -9.54 -12.01
N LYS A 174 15.36 -10.34 -12.92
CA LYS A 174 16.76 -10.84 -12.80
C LYS A 174 17.77 -9.71 -12.60
N SER A 175 17.48 -8.55 -13.18
CA SER A 175 18.22 -7.31 -12.96
C SER A 175 17.21 -6.18 -12.92
N ASN A 176 17.08 -5.53 -11.77
CA ASN A 176 16.29 -4.32 -11.61
C ASN A 176 17.15 -3.08 -11.82
N PRO A 177 16.69 -2.13 -12.65
CA PRO A 177 17.33 -0.85 -12.78
C PRO A 177 17.13 -0.01 -11.53
N ARG A 178 18.01 0.98 -11.39
CA ARG A 178 17.84 2.11 -10.50
C ARG A 178 17.97 3.37 -11.33
N GLN A 179 16.98 4.24 -11.43
CA GLN A 179 15.70 4.34 -10.71
C GLN A 179 14.53 4.37 -11.71
N ARG A 180 13.34 3.86 -11.35
CA ARG A 180 12.13 4.07 -12.14
C ARG A 180 11.28 5.23 -11.60
N PHE A 181 10.69 5.99 -12.51
CA PHE A 181 9.76 7.07 -12.19
C PHE A 181 8.37 6.79 -12.76
N LEU A 182 7.35 7.15 -12.00
CA LEU A 182 5.96 7.06 -12.41
C LEU A 182 5.25 8.39 -12.15
N ASN A 183 4.48 8.86 -13.13
CA ASN A 183 3.52 9.94 -12.95
C ASN A 183 2.13 9.44 -13.37
N VAL A 184 1.15 9.50 -12.46
CA VAL A 184 -0.22 9.06 -12.71
C VAL A 184 -1.17 10.22 -12.44
N SER A 185 -2.00 10.56 -13.43
CA SER A 185 -3.02 11.60 -13.30
C SER A 185 -4.37 11.23 -13.91
N ASN A 186 -5.44 11.80 -13.37
CA ASN A 186 -6.78 11.79 -13.96
C ASN A 186 -7.33 10.37 -14.27
N ILE A 187 -7.06 9.38 -13.42
CA ILE A 187 -7.55 8.01 -13.66
C ILE A 187 -8.86 7.75 -12.93
N LEU A 188 -9.64 6.81 -13.45
CA LEU A 188 -10.74 6.17 -12.73
C LEU A 188 -10.40 4.69 -12.50
N VAL A 189 -10.54 4.25 -11.26
CA VAL A 189 -10.35 2.88 -10.82
C VAL A 189 -11.68 2.33 -10.32
N ASP A 190 -12.15 1.24 -10.91
CA ASP A 190 -13.40 0.58 -10.54
C ASP A 190 -13.10 -0.80 -9.95
N LEU A 191 -13.18 -0.90 -8.62
CA LEU A 191 -12.94 -2.14 -7.87
C LEU A 191 -14.24 -2.75 -7.33
N GLU A 192 -15.39 -2.13 -7.61
CA GLU A 192 -16.72 -2.61 -7.22
C GLU A 192 -17.07 -3.92 -7.97
N ILE A 193 -16.68 -3.99 -9.23
CA ILE A 193 -16.78 -5.20 -10.04
C ILE A 193 -15.59 -6.10 -9.72
N ILE A 194 -15.86 -7.37 -9.43
CA ILE A 194 -14.84 -8.41 -9.20
C ILE A 194 -15.18 -9.61 -10.07
N GLN A 195 -14.35 -9.84 -11.08
CA GLN A 195 -14.40 -10.92 -12.08
C GLN A 195 -13.02 -11.59 -12.26
N ALA A 196 -11.93 -10.82 -12.13
CA ALA A 196 -10.56 -11.29 -12.16
C ALA A 196 -10.30 -12.32 -11.05
N GLN A 197 -9.58 -13.38 -11.40
CA GLN A 197 -9.08 -14.39 -10.48
C GLN A 197 -7.72 -13.96 -9.95
N ARG A 198 -7.73 -12.89 -9.14
CA ARG A 198 -6.52 -12.24 -8.65
C ARG A 198 -5.54 -13.25 -8.07
N VAL A 199 -4.37 -13.37 -8.68
CA VAL A 199 -3.35 -14.36 -8.29
C VAL A 199 -2.51 -13.94 -7.09
N ASP A 200 -2.56 -12.64 -6.76
CA ASP A 200 -1.91 -12.05 -5.60
C ASP A 200 -2.98 -11.42 -4.70
N PRO A 201 -3.06 -11.75 -3.41
CA PRO A 201 -3.97 -11.07 -2.48
C PRO A 201 -3.67 -9.56 -2.35
N ASN A 202 -2.48 -9.12 -2.80
CA ASN A 202 -2.05 -7.74 -2.69
C ASN A 202 -2.55 -6.90 -3.87
N VAL A 203 -3.71 -6.28 -3.67
CA VAL A 203 -4.31 -5.36 -4.64
C VAL A 203 -3.72 -3.96 -4.46
N SER A 204 -3.25 -3.34 -5.54
CA SER A 204 -2.74 -1.97 -5.48
C SER A 204 -2.95 -1.20 -6.79
N ILE A 205 -3.17 0.12 -6.73
CA ILE A 205 -3.12 0.93 -7.96
C ILE A 205 -1.66 1.03 -8.42
N VAL A 206 -0.74 1.39 -7.52
CA VAL A 206 0.69 1.49 -7.81
C VAL A 206 1.49 0.68 -6.79
N MET A 207 2.53 -0.03 -7.25
CA MET A 207 3.51 -0.64 -6.35
C MET A 207 4.95 -0.39 -6.82
N MET A 208 5.72 0.27 -5.95
CA MET A 208 7.08 0.76 -6.21
C MET A 208 8.11 0.01 -5.36
N ASN A 209 9.36 -0.09 -5.85
CA ASN A 209 10.45 -0.67 -5.06
C ASN A 209 11.26 0.44 -4.38
N GLU A 210 11.12 0.55 -3.07
CA GLU A 210 11.78 1.58 -2.28
C GLU A 210 13.29 1.43 -2.27
N ASN A 211 13.80 0.21 -2.11
CA ASN A 211 15.23 -0.03 -2.14
C ASN A 211 15.83 0.30 -3.51
N PHE A 212 15.09 0.16 -4.62
CA PHE A 212 15.57 0.60 -5.93
C PHE A 212 15.49 2.12 -6.16
N GLY A 213 15.03 2.85 -5.14
CA GLY A 213 14.86 4.30 -5.16
C GLY A 213 13.65 4.74 -5.95
N ASP A 214 12.78 3.84 -6.41
CA ASP A 214 11.67 4.14 -7.29
C ASP A 214 10.75 5.22 -6.71
N GLN A 215 10.20 6.07 -7.58
CA GLN A 215 9.32 7.17 -7.16
C GLN A 215 8.08 7.25 -8.03
N ALA A 216 6.92 7.43 -7.39
CA ALA A 216 5.65 7.65 -8.04
C ALA A 216 5.00 8.95 -7.53
N VAL A 217 4.46 9.74 -8.45
CA VAL A 217 3.60 10.89 -8.17
C VAL A 217 2.19 10.56 -8.65
N LEU A 218 1.21 10.63 -7.76
CA LEU A 218 -0.19 10.34 -8.07
C LEU A 218 -1.03 11.60 -7.85
N HIS A 219 -1.91 11.92 -8.81
CA HIS A 219 -2.76 13.10 -8.76
C HIS A 219 -4.15 12.84 -9.34
N ASN A 220 -5.20 13.37 -8.70
CA ASN A 220 -6.58 13.27 -9.18
C ASN A 220 -7.00 11.83 -9.53
N ILE A 221 -6.91 10.94 -8.54
CA ILE A 221 -7.20 9.51 -8.67
C ILE A 221 -8.63 9.27 -8.17
N HIS A 222 -9.50 8.76 -9.03
CA HIS A 222 -10.89 8.45 -8.67
C HIS A 222 -11.03 6.96 -8.43
N VAL A 223 -11.67 6.56 -7.34
CA VAL A 223 -11.86 5.15 -7.00
C VAL A 223 -13.32 4.85 -6.71
N LYS A 224 -13.85 3.77 -7.27
CA LYS A 224 -15.04 3.08 -6.79
C LYS A 224 -14.58 1.89 -5.95
N PRO A 225 -14.64 1.98 -4.62
CA PRO A 225 -14.09 0.95 -3.74
C PRO A 225 -15.01 -0.27 -3.68
N SER A 226 -14.50 -1.35 -3.12
CA SER A 226 -15.31 -2.51 -2.72
C SER A 226 -15.04 -2.90 -1.28
N THR A 227 -15.53 -4.09 -0.92
CA THR A 227 -15.30 -4.66 0.41
C THR A 227 -13.97 -5.40 0.53
N GLU A 228 -13.22 -5.52 -0.57
CA GLU A 228 -11.88 -6.09 -0.60
C GLU A 228 -10.85 -4.98 -0.40
N ASN A 229 -9.76 -5.25 0.33
CA ASN A 229 -8.72 -4.24 0.53
C ASN A 229 -7.95 -3.99 -0.76
N TYR A 230 -7.51 -2.75 -0.88
CA TYR A 230 -6.61 -2.31 -1.92
C TYR A 230 -5.79 -1.14 -1.38
N THR A 231 -4.64 -0.88 -1.99
CA THR A 231 -3.81 0.28 -1.65
C THR A 231 -3.59 1.16 -2.87
N GLU A 232 -3.66 2.48 -2.70
CA GLU A 232 -3.39 3.42 -3.78
C GLU A 232 -1.92 3.35 -4.22
N CYS A 233 -0.98 3.38 -3.27
CA CYS A 233 0.42 3.18 -3.54
C CYS A 233 1.09 2.36 -2.45
N ALA A 234 1.73 1.27 -2.84
CA ALA A 234 2.49 0.39 -1.94
C ALA A 234 3.99 0.53 -2.18
N SER A 235 4.78 0.49 -1.11
CA SER A 235 6.24 0.39 -1.18
C SER A 235 6.70 -1.04 -0.89
N SER A 236 7.72 -1.50 -1.59
CA SER A 236 8.25 -2.86 -1.44
C SER A 236 9.78 -2.90 -1.47
N MET A 237 10.34 -3.95 -0.89
CA MET A 237 11.73 -4.35 -1.09
C MET A 237 11.79 -5.26 -2.31
N GLY A 238 12.17 -4.68 -3.45
CA GLY A 238 12.43 -5.43 -4.68
C GLY A 238 13.72 -6.26 -4.58
N THR A 239 13.82 -7.29 -5.40
CA THR A 239 14.95 -8.23 -5.45
C THR A 239 15.47 -8.36 -6.88
N ASN A 240 16.68 -8.91 -7.02
CA ASN A 240 17.26 -9.30 -8.30
C ASN A 240 17.14 -10.82 -8.56
N ILE A 241 16.12 -11.46 -7.98
CA ILE A 241 15.96 -12.92 -7.97
C ILE A 241 14.61 -13.28 -8.57
N SER A 242 14.62 -13.81 -9.79
CA SER A 242 13.43 -14.29 -10.50
C SER A 242 12.61 -15.24 -9.63
N GLY A 243 11.30 -15.01 -9.57
CA GLY A 243 10.36 -15.85 -8.81
C GLY A 243 10.40 -15.66 -7.29
N SER A 244 11.33 -14.85 -6.76
CA SER A 244 11.22 -14.42 -5.35
C SER A 244 10.10 -13.40 -5.18
N ARG A 245 9.40 -13.45 -4.05
CA ARG A 245 8.32 -12.52 -3.73
C ARG A 245 8.92 -11.28 -3.04
N PRO A 246 8.72 -10.06 -3.56
CA PRO A 246 9.10 -8.83 -2.88
C PRO A 246 8.39 -8.71 -1.53
N VAL A 247 9.07 -8.16 -0.52
CA VAL A 247 8.46 -7.87 0.78
C VAL A 247 7.77 -6.52 0.71
N ILE A 248 6.52 -6.41 1.16
CA ILE A 248 5.84 -5.12 1.28
C ILE A 248 6.33 -4.40 2.52
N LEU A 249 6.72 -3.13 2.36
CA LEU A 249 7.32 -2.33 3.42
C LEU A 249 6.31 -1.38 4.05
N SER A 250 5.46 -0.74 3.25
CA SER A 250 4.40 0.15 3.74
C SER A 250 3.28 0.32 2.70
N ASN A 251 2.11 0.75 3.15
CA ASN A 251 0.98 1.11 2.28
C ASN A 251 0.53 2.55 2.52
N GLY A 252 0.27 3.28 1.44
CA GLY A 252 -0.18 4.66 1.47
C GLY A 252 0.91 5.69 1.12
N PRO A 253 0.68 6.98 1.43
CA PRO A 253 1.64 8.05 1.16
C PRO A 253 3.00 7.83 1.85
N LYS A 254 4.10 7.88 1.08
CA LYS A 254 5.48 7.79 1.58
C LYS A 254 6.43 8.55 0.68
N ASN A 255 6.86 9.74 1.08
CA ASN A 255 7.78 10.55 0.28
C ASN A 255 9.23 9.98 0.34
N PRO A 256 9.94 9.78 -0.79
CA PRO A 256 9.54 10.11 -2.18
C PRO A 256 8.93 8.93 -2.97
N VAL A 257 8.80 7.74 -2.39
CA VAL A 257 8.35 6.52 -3.09
C VAL A 257 6.92 6.63 -3.64
N CYS A 258 6.00 7.09 -2.80
CA CYS A 258 4.56 7.25 -3.07
C CYS A 258 4.14 8.68 -2.70
N GLN A 259 4.08 9.58 -3.69
CA GLN A 259 3.85 11.00 -3.48
C GLN A 259 2.42 11.39 -3.88
N TYR A 260 1.55 11.54 -2.89
CA TYR A 260 0.19 12.07 -3.06
C TYR A 260 -0.36 12.58 -1.72
N SER A 261 -1.48 13.30 -1.77
CA SER A 261 -2.29 13.66 -0.59
C SER A 261 -3.64 12.96 -0.66
N ASN A 262 -4.24 12.65 0.49
CA ASN A 262 -5.54 11.96 0.53
C ASN A 262 -6.70 12.80 -0.01
N GLU A 263 -6.55 14.13 -0.07
CA GLU A 263 -7.52 15.04 -0.71
C GLU A 263 -7.61 14.86 -2.23
N LEU A 264 -6.69 14.09 -2.83
CA LEU A 264 -6.63 13.79 -4.26
C LEU A 264 -7.29 12.44 -4.62
N LEU A 265 -7.85 11.74 -3.63
CA LEU A 265 -8.64 10.51 -3.81
C LEU A 265 -10.12 10.85 -3.78
N ILE A 266 -10.79 10.69 -4.92
CA ILE A 266 -12.21 11.00 -5.05
C ILE A 266 -13.00 9.69 -5.13
N TRP A 267 -13.78 9.43 -4.08
CA TRP A 267 -14.73 8.32 -4.05
C TRP A 267 -15.95 8.66 -4.88
N THR A 268 -16.26 7.83 -5.86
CA THR A 268 -17.48 7.98 -6.67
C THR A 268 -18.46 6.84 -6.37
N ASN A 269 -19.75 7.13 -6.50
CA ASN A 269 -20.84 6.15 -6.28
C ASN A 269 -20.87 5.48 -4.90
N LEU A 270 -20.41 6.16 -3.84
CA LEU A 270 -20.63 5.66 -2.48
C LEU A 270 -22.15 5.49 -2.23
N PRO A 271 -22.59 4.48 -1.45
CA PRO A 271 -23.98 4.31 -1.08
C PRO A 271 -24.55 5.64 -0.55
N SER A 272 -25.83 5.93 -0.80
CA SER A 272 -26.48 7.20 -0.38
C SER A 272 -26.36 7.56 1.10
N MET A 273 -25.89 6.63 1.95
CA MET A 273 -25.57 6.83 3.37
C MET A 273 -24.19 7.45 3.61
N CYS A 274 -23.32 7.48 2.60
CA CYS A 274 -22.03 8.14 2.59
C CYS A 274 -22.12 9.47 1.85
N ASN A 275 -22.73 10.48 2.47
CA ASN A 275 -22.56 11.87 2.05
C ASN A 275 -21.15 12.39 2.45
N CYS A 276 -20.10 11.58 2.21
CA CYS A 276 -18.70 11.89 2.46
C CYS A 276 -18.16 12.90 1.42
N ALA A 277 -18.82 13.00 0.27
CA ALA A 277 -18.63 14.10 -0.67
C ALA A 277 -19.56 15.27 -0.31
N VAL A 278 -18.95 16.37 0.17
CA VAL A 278 -19.44 17.76 0.07
C VAL A 278 -20.79 18.15 0.73
N ASN A 279 -21.27 17.46 1.77
CA ASN A 279 -22.26 18.06 2.66
C ASN A 279 -21.74 18.18 4.09
N PRO A 280 -21.62 19.42 4.64
CA PRO A 280 -21.47 19.55 6.07
C PRO A 280 -22.78 19.00 6.66
N HIS A 281 -22.72 17.84 7.31
CA HIS A 281 -23.74 17.56 8.31
C HIS A 281 -23.87 18.83 9.15
N PRO A 282 -25.09 19.36 9.36
CA PRO A 282 -25.24 20.52 10.22
C PRO A 282 -24.56 20.13 11.52
N LYS A 283 -23.42 20.79 11.80
CA LYS A 283 -22.71 20.69 13.06
C LYS A 283 -23.79 20.96 14.09
N ALA A 284 -24.35 19.90 14.66
CA ALA A 284 -25.26 20.04 15.75
C ALA A 284 -24.41 20.76 16.79
N LEU A 285 -24.73 22.03 17.00
CA LEU A 285 -24.15 22.92 17.99
C LEU A 285 -24.50 22.45 19.42
N GLY A 286 -24.49 21.13 19.66
CA GLY A 286 -24.28 20.56 20.97
C GLY A 286 -22.79 20.32 21.05
N SER A 287 -22.10 21.13 21.86
CA SER A 287 -20.67 21.04 22.12
C SER A 287 -20.12 19.62 21.97
N ILE A 288 -19.62 19.29 20.77
CA ILE A 288 -18.63 18.23 20.63
C ILE A 288 -17.50 18.78 21.47
N ALA A 289 -17.31 18.21 22.65
CA ALA A 289 -16.07 18.38 23.36
C ALA A 289 -15.02 18.02 22.32
N THR A 290 -14.38 19.04 21.74
CA THR A 290 -13.04 18.92 21.20
C THR A 290 -12.26 18.53 22.44
N LEU A 291 -12.31 17.24 22.77
CA LEU A 291 -11.46 16.62 23.74
C LEU A 291 -10.13 16.84 23.09
N VAL A 292 -9.48 17.90 23.55
CA VAL A 292 -8.21 18.36 23.04
C VAL A 292 -7.34 17.11 23.09
N PHE A 293 -7.15 16.47 21.94
CA PHE A 293 -6.23 15.35 21.78
C PHE A 293 -4.81 15.79 22.19
N GLY A 294 -4.59 17.09 22.38
CA GLY A 294 -3.53 17.70 23.17
C GLY A 294 -3.66 17.46 24.68
N ALA A 295 -3.41 16.23 25.09
CA ALA A 295 -2.52 16.00 26.22
C ALA A 295 -1.48 15.01 25.71
N ALA A 296 -0.22 15.45 25.65
CA ALA A 296 0.91 14.57 25.39
C ALA A 296 0.82 13.39 26.36
N MET A 297 0.53 12.20 25.85
CA MET A 297 0.62 11.00 26.67
C MET A 297 2.09 10.74 26.92
N VAL A 298 2.53 10.98 28.15
CA VAL A 298 3.75 10.41 28.70
C VAL A 298 3.36 9.02 29.23
N PHE A 299 3.19 8.06 28.31
CA PHE A 299 3.23 6.64 28.65
C PHE A 299 4.53 6.07 28.08
N GLY A 300 5.25 5.37 28.94
CA GLY A 300 6.65 5.01 28.78
C GLY A 300 6.88 3.51 28.95
N ALA A 301 5.89 2.68 28.58
CA ALA A 301 6.17 1.27 28.40
C ALA A 301 7.22 1.13 27.29
N PRO A 302 8.29 0.34 27.50
CA PRO A 302 9.26 0.11 26.45
C PRO A 302 8.60 -0.62 25.28
N VAL A 303 9.11 -0.37 24.07
CA VAL A 303 8.77 -1.22 22.92
C VAL A 303 9.15 -2.66 23.27
N PRO A 304 8.24 -3.64 23.14
CA PRO A 304 8.56 -5.04 23.38
C PRO A 304 9.72 -5.52 22.50
N ASP A 305 10.56 -6.41 23.03
CA ASP A 305 11.69 -6.99 22.30
C ASP A 305 11.33 -8.26 21.50
N GLY A 306 10.04 -8.60 21.46
CA GLY A 306 9.52 -9.82 20.85
C GLY A 306 9.65 -11.08 21.72
N SER A 307 10.09 -10.96 22.97
CA SER A 307 10.09 -12.08 23.91
C SER A 307 8.69 -12.36 24.47
N TRP A 308 8.41 -13.63 24.75
CA TRP A 308 7.16 -14.09 25.34
C TRP A 308 7.41 -14.53 26.79
N PRO A 309 6.53 -14.19 27.75
CA PRO A 309 6.72 -14.56 29.14
C PRO A 309 6.49 -16.06 29.38
N GLU A 310 7.19 -16.59 30.39
CA GLU A 310 6.91 -17.93 30.90
C GLU A 310 5.81 -17.90 31.96
N SER A 311 4.83 -18.79 31.80
CA SER A 311 3.79 -19.03 32.80
C SER A 311 4.35 -19.50 34.14
N LYS A 312 3.80 -18.99 35.24
CA LYS A 312 4.12 -19.37 36.63
C LYS A 312 3.10 -20.33 37.25
N GLY A 313 2.37 -21.03 36.39
CA GLY A 313 1.37 -22.05 36.75
C GLY A 313 0.05 -21.79 36.04
N SER A 314 -0.85 -22.77 36.07
CA SER A 314 -2.15 -22.69 35.39
C SER A 314 -3.31 -22.64 36.38
N VAL A 315 -4.35 -21.91 36.00
CA VAL A 315 -5.65 -21.82 36.68
C VAL A 315 -6.72 -21.98 35.62
N SER A 316 -7.73 -22.80 35.87
CA SER A 316 -8.85 -22.94 34.95
C SER A 316 -10.17 -22.72 35.67
N TYR A 317 -11.07 -21.98 35.04
CA TYR A 317 -12.40 -21.69 35.56
C TYR A 317 -13.47 -22.48 34.80
N GLU A 318 -14.50 -22.94 35.50
CA GLU A 318 -15.70 -23.52 34.87
C GLU A 318 -16.61 -22.41 34.30
N GLU A 319 -16.62 -21.25 34.96
CA GLU A 319 -17.42 -20.09 34.57
C GLU A 319 -16.52 -18.87 34.35
N VAL A 320 -17.05 -17.85 33.66
CA VAL A 320 -16.33 -16.59 33.47
C VAL A 320 -15.97 -15.95 34.81
N TYR A 321 -14.75 -15.43 34.93
CA TYR A 321 -14.33 -14.74 36.14
C TYR A 321 -14.58 -13.23 36.02
N THR A 322 -15.52 -12.70 36.81
CA THR A 322 -15.80 -11.26 36.83
C THR A 322 -14.93 -10.53 37.85
N ILE A 323 -14.17 -9.53 37.38
CA ILE A 323 -13.43 -8.59 38.22
C ILE A 323 -14.33 -7.37 38.47
N LYS A 324 -14.60 -7.06 39.74
CA LYS A 324 -15.58 -6.02 40.08
C LYS A 324 -15.04 -4.61 39.88
N ALA A 325 -15.96 -3.65 39.76
CA ALA A 325 -15.64 -2.25 39.54
C ALA A 325 -14.63 -1.75 40.60
N GLY A 326 -13.52 -1.17 40.12
CA GLY A 326 -12.43 -0.66 40.96
C GLY A 326 -11.51 -1.72 41.57
N GLU A 327 -11.74 -3.02 41.33
CA GLU A 327 -10.85 -4.08 41.80
C GLU A 327 -9.62 -4.25 40.88
N VAL A 328 -8.52 -4.70 41.49
CA VAL A 328 -7.30 -5.08 40.77
C VAL A 328 -7.09 -6.58 40.94
N PHE A 329 -7.19 -7.32 39.86
CA PHE A 329 -6.80 -8.73 39.80
C PHE A 329 -5.36 -8.86 39.29
N ASP A 330 -4.47 -9.37 40.14
CA ASP A 330 -3.09 -9.69 39.76
C ASP A 330 -2.95 -11.20 39.52
N GLY A 331 -2.80 -11.58 38.25
CA GLY A 331 -2.67 -12.96 37.80
C GLY A 331 -1.33 -13.62 38.13
N LYS A 332 -0.33 -12.86 38.63
CA LYS A 332 1.01 -13.36 39.00
C LYS A 332 1.71 -14.14 37.87
N MET A 333 1.47 -13.74 36.63
CA MET A 333 1.91 -14.39 35.39
C MET A 333 1.53 -15.87 35.28
N LYS A 334 0.38 -16.25 35.84
CA LYS A 334 -0.21 -17.57 35.60
C LYS A 334 -1.01 -17.59 34.30
N THR A 335 -1.15 -18.77 33.71
CA THR A 335 -2.07 -19.03 32.60
C THR A 335 -3.47 -19.27 33.13
N TYR A 336 -4.45 -18.59 32.55
CA TYR A 336 -5.87 -18.66 32.87
C TYR A 336 -6.65 -19.13 31.64
N ASP A 337 -7.50 -20.12 31.85
CA ASP A 337 -8.27 -20.79 30.80
C ASP A 337 -9.66 -21.17 31.30
N ARG A 338 -10.53 -21.64 30.40
CA ARG A 338 -11.80 -22.28 30.74
C ARG A 338 -11.68 -23.81 30.66
N THR A 339 -12.32 -24.54 31.58
CA THR A 339 -12.31 -26.02 31.56
C THR A 339 -13.34 -26.63 30.62
N ASN A 340 -14.40 -25.87 30.31
CA ASN A 340 -15.59 -26.31 29.59
C ASN A 340 -15.77 -25.62 28.22
N ILE A 341 -14.79 -24.85 27.77
CA ILE A 341 -14.82 -24.12 26.50
C ILE A 341 -13.70 -24.63 25.60
N THR A 342 -14.04 -24.84 24.33
CA THR A 342 -13.09 -25.08 23.24
C THR A 342 -13.32 -24.00 22.21
N CYS A 343 -12.24 -23.47 21.63
CA CYS A 343 -12.33 -22.51 20.54
C CYS A 343 -13.12 -23.09 19.35
N LEU A 344 -14.09 -22.33 18.83
CA LEU A 344 -14.87 -22.66 17.62
C LEU A 344 -14.57 -21.67 16.48
N GLY A 345 -13.40 -21.02 16.52
CA GLY A 345 -13.01 -19.98 15.57
C GLY A 345 -13.85 -18.71 15.74
N GLN A 346 -14.33 -18.17 14.62
CA GLN A 346 -15.06 -16.89 14.55
C GLN A 346 -16.56 -17.00 14.88
N GLU A 347 -16.97 -18.00 15.65
CA GLU A 347 -18.36 -18.13 16.10
C GLU A 347 -18.62 -17.21 17.29
N GLU A 348 -19.38 -16.14 17.04
CA GLU A 348 -19.80 -15.16 18.05
C GLU A 348 -20.54 -15.83 19.22
N SER A 349 -19.96 -15.74 20.42
CA SER A 349 -20.47 -16.45 21.61
C SER A 349 -20.72 -15.57 22.83
N GLY A 350 -20.24 -14.33 22.82
CA GLY A 350 -20.49 -13.34 23.85
C GLY A 350 -19.70 -13.57 25.15
N ASN A 351 -19.92 -12.70 26.14
CA ASN A 351 -19.07 -12.63 27.32
C ASN A 351 -19.09 -13.88 28.24
N SER A 352 -20.09 -14.76 28.12
CA SER A 352 -20.19 -15.97 28.94
C SER A 352 -19.11 -17.00 28.63
N THR A 353 -18.53 -16.96 27.44
CA THR A 353 -17.42 -17.84 27.02
C THR A 353 -16.05 -17.20 27.24
N ALA A 354 -16.01 -15.99 27.79
CA ALA A 354 -14.79 -15.28 28.13
C ALA A 354 -14.02 -15.93 29.29
N VAL A 355 -12.71 -15.69 29.38
CA VAL A 355 -11.93 -16.05 30.58
C VAL A 355 -12.20 -15.03 31.69
N PHE A 356 -12.14 -13.75 31.36
CA PHE A 356 -12.39 -12.64 32.28
C PHE A 356 -13.41 -11.65 31.72
N VAL A 357 -14.25 -11.13 32.63
CA VAL A 357 -15.08 -9.94 32.39
C VAL A 357 -14.70 -8.88 33.40
N LEU A 358 -14.39 -7.69 32.94
CA LEU A 358 -14.07 -6.54 33.78
C LEU A 358 -15.27 -5.59 33.80
N GLU A 359 -15.72 -5.25 35.00
CA GLU A 359 -16.63 -4.11 35.21
C GLU A 359 -15.85 -2.79 35.09
N ALA A 360 -16.54 -1.67 34.81
CA ALA A 360 -15.91 -0.36 34.64
C ALA A 360 -14.99 0.01 35.83
N GLY A 361 -13.77 0.47 35.53
CA GLY A 361 -12.74 0.81 36.51
C GLY A 361 -11.94 -0.37 37.06
N ALA A 362 -12.28 -1.61 36.69
CA ALA A 362 -11.49 -2.78 37.08
C ALA A 362 -10.13 -2.86 36.35
N THR A 363 -9.18 -3.56 36.95
CA THR A 363 -7.87 -3.83 36.38
C THR A 363 -7.57 -5.34 36.37
N LEU A 364 -7.20 -5.88 35.21
CA LEU A 364 -6.57 -7.18 35.07
C LEU A 364 -5.09 -6.97 34.78
N LYS A 365 -4.22 -7.57 35.59
CA LYS A 365 -2.77 -7.46 35.36
C LYS A 365 -1.98 -8.73 35.54
N ASN A 366 -0.83 -8.80 34.87
CA ASN A 366 0.12 -9.91 34.96
C ASN A 366 -0.56 -11.27 34.76
N ALA A 367 -1.29 -11.46 33.67
CA ALA A 367 -2.01 -12.69 33.40
C ALA A 367 -1.66 -13.19 31.99
N ILE A 368 -1.61 -14.51 31.83
CA ILE A 368 -1.58 -15.15 30.52
C ILE A 368 -2.95 -15.78 30.30
N ILE A 369 -3.58 -15.51 29.17
CA ILE A 369 -4.83 -16.12 28.71
C ILE A 369 -4.44 -17.24 27.78
N GLY A 370 -4.82 -18.46 28.14
CA GLY A 370 -4.52 -19.64 27.34
C GLY A 370 -5.51 -19.81 26.18
N LYS A 371 -5.37 -20.93 25.49
CA LYS A 371 -6.12 -21.24 24.26
C LYS A 371 -7.56 -21.73 24.49
N ASN A 372 -7.90 -22.14 25.71
CA ASN A 372 -9.23 -22.71 25.99
C ASN A 372 -10.17 -21.56 26.34
N GLN A 373 -10.49 -20.79 25.31
CA GLN A 373 -11.33 -19.60 25.33
C GLN A 373 -11.99 -19.49 23.95
N MET A 374 -13.23 -18.98 23.91
CA MET A 374 -13.83 -18.54 22.64
C MET A 374 -13.72 -17.03 22.53
N GLU A 375 -14.00 -16.34 23.62
CA GLU A 375 -13.70 -14.93 23.80
C GLU A 375 -12.59 -14.77 24.85
N GLY A 376 -11.64 -13.87 24.63
CA GLY A 376 -10.51 -13.72 25.55
C GLY A 376 -10.92 -13.01 26.84
N VAL A 377 -10.89 -11.68 26.80
CA VAL A 377 -11.23 -10.79 27.91
C VAL A 377 -12.24 -9.76 27.46
N HIS A 378 -13.23 -9.50 28.30
CA HIS A 378 -14.26 -8.49 28.05
C HIS A 378 -14.12 -7.29 28.97
N CYS A 379 -14.30 -6.11 28.39
CA CYS A 379 -14.54 -4.85 29.08
C CYS A 379 -15.86 -4.28 28.57
N ASP A 380 -16.98 -4.76 29.14
CA ASP A 380 -18.30 -4.54 28.52
C ASP A 380 -18.85 -3.11 28.73
N ASP A 381 -18.33 -2.38 29.71
CA ASP A 381 -18.75 -1.02 30.06
C ASP A 381 -17.67 0.06 29.81
N ASN A 382 -16.61 -0.30 29.08
CA ASN A 382 -15.41 0.53 28.91
C ASN A 382 -14.71 0.80 30.27
N ASP A 383 -13.79 1.77 30.32
CA ASP A 383 -13.10 2.20 31.54
C ASP A 383 -12.27 1.11 32.26
N CYS A 384 -11.91 0.01 31.58
CA CYS A 384 -11.06 -1.04 32.15
C CYS A 384 -9.57 -0.78 31.91
N THR A 385 -8.73 -1.35 32.78
CA THR A 385 -7.28 -1.39 32.59
C THR A 385 -6.79 -2.83 32.41
N ILE A 386 -6.10 -3.07 31.30
CA ILE A 386 -5.41 -4.30 30.95
C ILE A 386 -3.92 -4.01 31.03
N ASP A 387 -3.22 -4.61 32.00
CA ASP A 387 -1.83 -4.27 32.32
C ASP A 387 -0.93 -5.52 32.30
N ASN A 388 -0.03 -5.62 31.33
CA ASN A 388 0.86 -6.76 31.14
C ASN A 388 0.08 -8.10 31.06
N VAL A 389 -0.94 -8.12 30.20
CA VAL A 389 -1.77 -9.31 29.91
C VAL A 389 -1.35 -9.90 28.56
N TRP A 390 -1.25 -11.23 28.51
CA TRP A 390 -0.72 -11.97 27.37
C TRP A 390 -1.73 -12.99 26.86
N TRP A 391 -1.94 -13.12 25.55
CA TRP A 391 -2.83 -14.13 24.96
C TRP A 391 -2.03 -15.11 24.12
N ASP A 392 -1.95 -16.36 24.57
CA ASP A 392 -1.14 -17.41 23.94
C ASP A 392 -1.69 -17.86 22.58
N ASP A 393 -3.01 -17.77 22.39
CA ASP A 393 -3.73 -18.20 21.18
C ASP A 393 -5.11 -17.51 21.17
N VAL A 394 -5.36 -16.68 20.17
CA VAL A 394 -6.58 -15.87 20.08
C VAL A 394 -7.60 -16.58 19.21
N CYS A 395 -8.71 -17.04 19.81
CA CYS A 395 -9.81 -17.69 19.10
C CYS A 395 -10.63 -16.70 18.23
N GLU A 396 -11.48 -15.87 18.85
CA GLU A 396 -12.22 -14.81 18.15
C GLU A 396 -11.52 -13.46 18.34
N ASP A 397 -11.65 -12.89 19.53
CA ASP A 397 -11.02 -11.63 19.96
C ASP A 397 -10.20 -11.84 21.23
N ALA A 398 -9.02 -11.21 21.34
CA ALA A 398 -8.26 -11.21 22.59
C ALA A 398 -8.95 -10.31 23.63
N LEU A 399 -9.34 -9.11 23.21
CA LEU A 399 -9.97 -8.10 24.05
C LEU A 399 -11.14 -7.46 23.32
N SER A 400 -12.32 -7.55 23.93
CA SER A 400 -13.56 -6.96 23.43
C SER A 400 -13.99 -5.81 24.34
N ILE A 401 -13.99 -4.57 23.82
CA ILE A 401 -14.33 -3.33 24.56
C ILE A 401 -15.69 -2.82 24.09
N LYS A 402 -16.68 -2.78 24.98
CA LYS A 402 -18.08 -2.45 24.66
C LYS A 402 -18.58 -1.31 25.57
N GLY A 403 -19.82 -0.88 25.36
CA GLY A 403 -20.46 0.13 26.21
C GLY A 403 -19.76 1.51 26.19
N GLY A 404 -19.74 2.15 27.36
CA GLY A 404 -19.04 3.42 27.59
C GLY A 404 -19.79 4.69 27.18
N THR A 405 -19.12 5.81 27.40
CA THR A 405 -19.55 7.16 27.02
C THR A 405 -18.47 7.84 26.19
N ALA A 406 -18.75 9.03 25.62
CA ALA A 406 -17.74 9.81 24.91
C ALA A 406 -16.50 10.15 25.77
N SER A 407 -16.62 10.14 27.10
CA SER A 407 -15.52 10.39 28.05
C SER A 407 -14.85 9.13 28.58
N SER A 408 -15.35 7.94 28.25
CA SER A 408 -14.77 6.68 28.74
C SER A 408 -13.39 6.43 28.15
N VAL A 409 -12.49 5.85 28.95
CA VAL A 409 -11.11 5.56 28.57
C VAL A 409 -10.70 4.17 29.07
N SER A 410 -10.53 3.24 28.13
CA SER A 410 -9.92 1.93 28.41
C SER A 410 -8.43 1.96 28.08
N LYS A 411 -7.63 1.21 28.85
CA LYS A 411 -6.16 1.19 28.72
C LYS A 411 -5.64 -0.22 28.55
N VAL A 412 -4.71 -0.41 27.62
CA VAL A 412 -3.91 -1.61 27.40
C VAL A 412 -2.44 -1.19 27.52
N ILE A 413 -1.77 -1.66 28.56
CA ILE A 413 -0.41 -1.22 28.92
C ILE A 413 0.48 -2.46 29.00
N GLY A 414 1.51 -2.55 28.16
CA GLY A 414 2.33 -3.75 28.07
C GLY A 414 1.55 -4.95 27.53
N GLY A 415 2.13 -6.14 27.67
CA GLY A 415 1.48 -7.39 27.29
C GLY A 415 1.65 -7.74 25.81
N GLY A 416 0.89 -8.73 25.36
CA GLY A 416 0.91 -9.12 23.95
C GLY A 416 -0.09 -10.19 23.57
N ALA A 417 -0.35 -10.37 22.29
CA ALA A 417 -1.26 -11.39 21.79
C ALA A 417 -0.73 -11.98 20.49
N ARG A 418 -1.08 -13.23 20.23
CA ARG A 418 -0.69 -13.89 18.99
C ARG A 418 -1.76 -14.81 18.41
N TYR A 419 -1.63 -15.08 17.12
CA TYR A 419 -2.45 -16.02 16.35
C TYR A 419 -3.92 -15.63 16.30
N ALA A 420 -4.20 -14.35 16.05
CA ALA A 420 -5.56 -13.85 15.91
C ALA A 420 -6.03 -13.95 14.45
N ASP A 421 -6.99 -14.83 14.18
CA ASP A 421 -7.54 -15.06 12.84
C ASP A 421 -8.18 -13.80 12.22
N ASP A 422 -8.89 -13.01 13.03
CA ASP A 422 -9.44 -11.70 12.63
C ASP A 422 -8.79 -10.56 13.39
N LYS A 423 -8.96 -10.49 14.71
CA LYS A 423 -8.58 -9.29 15.47
C LYS A 423 -8.14 -9.56 16.89
N ILE A 424 -7.20 -8.75 17.37
CA ILE A 424 -6.76 -8.78 18.76
C ILE A 424 -7.70 -7.93 19.61
N ILE A 425 -7.83 -6.64 19.29
CA ILE A 425 -8.64 -5.69 20.06
C ILE A 425 -9.82 -5.21 19.22
N GLN A 426 -11.01 -5.55 19.67
CA GLN A 426 -12.27 -5.10 19.09
C GLN A 426 -12.87 -3.99 19.95
N HIS A 427 -13.04 -2.80 19.38
CA HIS A 427 -13.69 -1.67 20.04
C HIS A 427 -15.10 -1.48 19.47
N ASN A 428 -16.10 -1.95 20.21
CA ASN A 428 -17.51 -1.85 19.87
C ASN A 428 -18.16 -0.59 20.44
N GLY A 429 -17.72 -0.15 21.62
CA GLY A 429 -18.30 0.94 22.40
C GLY A 429 -18.00 2.36 21.90
N LEU A 430 -18.37 3.36 22.71
CA LEU A 430 -17.95 4.75 22.60
C LEU A 430 -16.68 4.98 23.43
N GLY A 431 -15.94 6.05 23.10
CA GLY A 431 -14.86 6.56 23.95
C GLY A 431 -13.48 6.31 23.38
N THR A 432 -12.47 6.29 24.26
CA THR A 432 -11.06 6.20 23.89
C THR A 432 -10.44 4.88 24.33
N VAL A 433 -9.65 4.27 23.46
CA VAL A 433 -8.74 3.18 23.81
C VAL A 433 -7.31 3.70 23.74
N VAL A 434 -6.52 3.41 24.78
CA VAL A 434 -5.10 3.72 24.86
C VAL A 434 -4.32 2.42 24.87
N ILE A 435 -3.39 2.25 23.93
CA ILE A 435 -2.51 1.09 23.84
C ILE A 435 -1.07 1.58 23.93
N ASP A 436 -0.29 1.07 24.89
CA ASP A 436 1.11 1.43 25.04
C ASP A 436 1.98 0.21 25.34
N GLY A 437 3.03 -0.05 24.56
CA GLY A 437 3.99 -1.13 24.86
C GLY A 437 3.52 -2.54 24.51
N PHE A 438 2.67 -2.71 23.51
CA PHE A 438 2.02 -4.00 23.20
C PHE A 438 2.77 -4.81 22.14
N PHE A 439 2.92 -6.12 22.37
CA PHE A 439 3.47 -7.06 21.38
C PHE A 439 2.34 -7.77 20.64
N ALA A 440 2.23 -7.58 19.33
CA ALA A 440 1.31 -8.35 18.50
C ALA A 440 2.09 -9.25 17.53
N GLN A 441 1.76 -10.53 17.46
CA GLN A 441 2.37 -11.46 16.50
C GLN A 441 1.28 -12.20 15.74
N ASP A 442 1.34 -12.18 14.41
CA ASP A 442 0.40 -12.92 13.56
C ASP A 442 -1.10 -12.64 13.85
N PHE A 443 -1.64 -11.60 13.22
CA PHE A 443 -3.00 -11.14 13.45
C PHE A 443 -3.62 -10.58 12.16
N GLY A 444 -4.94 -10.64 12.02
CA GLY A 444 -5.64 -9.87 10.99
C GLY A 444 -5.61 -8.38 11.34
N LYS A 445 -6.10 -8.01 12.52
CA LYS A 445 -6.20 -6.60 12.97
C LYS A 445 -5.74 -6.46 14.40
N LEU A 446 -4.71 -5.65 14.68
CA LEU A 446 -4.35 -5.41 16.08
C LEU A 446 -5.47 -4.64 16.79
N TYR A 447 -5.98 -3.59 16.17
CA TYR A 447 -7.12 -2.83 16.65
C TYR A 447 -8.14 -2.59 15.53
N ARG A 448 -9.42 -2.88 15.82
CA ARG A 448 -10.53 -2.55 14.94
C ARG A 448 -11.61 -1.75 15.69
N ALA A 449 -11.90 -0.54 15.19
CA ALA A 449 -13.15 0.15 15.51
C ALA A 449 -14.31 -0.59 14.83
N CYS A 450 -15.36 -0.98 15.55
CA CYS A 450 -16.34 -1.89 14.95
C CYS A 450 -17.05 -1.33 13.70
N GLY A 451 -16.86 -2.01 12.57
CA GLY A 451 -17.39 -1.59 11.27
C GLY A 451 -18.87 -1.90 11.06
N SER A 452 -19.42 -2.94 11.69
CA SER A 452 -20.79 -3.42 11.45
C SER A 452 -21.51 -3.83 12.74
N CYS A 453 -21.34 -3.02 13.79
CA CYS A 453 -21.97 -3.27 15.08
C CYS A 453 -23.41 -2.77 15.15
N LYS A 454 -24.20 -3.40 16.04
CA LYS A 454 -25.61 -3.02 16.30
C LYS A 454 -25.77 -1.59 16.84
N ASN A 455 -24.76 -1.07 17.53
CA ASN A 455 -24.76 0.26 18.12
C ASN A 455 -24.12 1.33 17.23
N ASN A 456 -23.83 1.01 15.96
CA ASN A 456 -23.33 2.01 15.01
C ASN A 456 -24.45 3.03 14.67
N PRO A 457 -24.13 4.30 14.39
CA PRO A 457 -22.80 4.91 14.49
C PRO A 457 -22.34 5.08 15.95
N ALA A 458 -21.06 4.82 16.21
CA ALA A 458 -20.40 5.10 17.47
C ALA A 458 -19.00 5.63 17.18
N GLN A 459 -18.71 6.85 17.65
CA GLN A 459 -17.42 7.50 17.46
C GLN A 459 -16.38 6.90 18.41
N ARG A 460 -15.24 6.49 17.86
CA ARG A 460 -14.17 5.79 18.58
C ARG A 460 -12.84 6.49 18.39
N PHE A 461 -12.11 6.56 19.48
CA PHE A 461 -10.80 7.20 19.54
C PHE A 461 -9.74 6.17 19.91
N LEU A 462 -8.61 6.19 19.21
CA LEU A 462 -7.45 5.37 19.52
C LEU A 462 -6.21 6.23 19.73
N LYS A 463 -5.46 5.94 20.79
CA LYS A 463 -4.07 6.37 20.95
C LYS A 463 -3.20 5.12 21.12
N ILE A 464 -2.27 4.90 20.21
CA ILE A 464 -1.42 3.71 20.19
C ILE A 464 0.06 4.09 20.08
N SER A 465 0.87 3.55 20.99
CA SER A 465 2.31 3.82 21.06
C SER A 465 3.13 2.61 21.45
N ASN A 466 4.41 2.64 21.10
CA ASN A 466 5.42 1.66 21.53
C ASN A 466 5.01 0.21 21.20
N VAL A 467 4.41 -0.02 20.03
CA VAL A 467 3.97 -1.34 19.59
C VAL A 467 5.07 -2.06 18.85
N TYR A 468 5.17 -3.37 19.04
CA TYR A 468 5.96 -4.24 18.17
C TYR A 468 5.01 -5.25 17.49
N ALA A 469 4.93 -5.22 16.16
CA ALA A 469 4.10 -6.09 15.35
C ALA A 469 4.97 -7.07 14.55
N ASP A 470 4.92 -8.36 14.85
CA ASP A 470 5.62 -9.42 14.10
C ASP A 470 4.67 -10.15 13.16
N LEU A 471 4.75 -9.84 11.87
CA LEU A 471 3.87 -10.37 10.82
C LEU A 471 4.54 -11.47 9.99
N ARG A 472 5.71 -11.96 10.41
CA ARG A 472 6.42 -13.03 9.68
C ARG A 472 5.92 -14.42 10.02
N VAL A 473 5.47 -14.59 11.25
CA VAL A 473 4.82 -15.83 11.66
C VAL A 473 3.42 -15.80 11.09
N ILE A 474 3.05 -16.86 10.37
CA ILE A 474 1.70 -17.05 9.83
C ILE A 474 1.26 -18.44 10.28
N GLN A 475 0.40 -18.46 11.28
CA GLN A 475 -0.28 -19.61 11.87
C GLN A 475 -1.80 -19.41 11.90
N ALA A 476 -2.24 -18.16 12.06
CA ALA A 476 -3.62 -17.75 12.00
C ALA A 476 -4.26 -18.11 10.65
N GLN A 477 -5.52 -18.55 10.69
CA GLN A 477 -6.36 -18.79 9.53
C GLN A 477 -7.18 -17.53 9.25
N ARG A 478 -6.59 -16.61 8.49
CA ARG A 478 -7.22 -15.33 8.12
C ARG A 478 -8.64 -15.55 7.61
N VAL A 479 -9.62 -15.00 8.33
CA VAL A 479 -11.01 -14.96 7.85
C VAL A 479 -11.30 -13.74 6.99
N ASP A 480 -10.44 -12.72 7.12
CA ASP A 480 -10.42 -11.52 6.31
C ASP A 480 -8.98 -11.36 5.79
N PRO A 481 -8.75 -11.27 4.46
CA PRO A 481 -7.40 -11.09 3.90
C PRO A 481 -6.76 -9.75 4.30
N ASN A 482 -7.53 -8.84 4.90
CA ASN A 482 -7.09 -7.49 5.21
C ASN A 482 -6.32 -7.45 6.53
N VAL A 483 -4.99 -7.54 6.44
CA VAL A 483 -4.09 -7.37 7.58
C VAL A 483 -3.84 -5.88 7.85
N SER A 484 -4.09 -5.42 9.08
CA SER A 484 -3.83 -4.04 9.49
C SER A 484 -3.45 -3.92 10.97
N ILE A 485 -2.61 -2.95 11.32
CA ILE A 485 -2.37 -2.64 12.73
C ILE A 485 -3.59 -1.92 13.32
N VAL A 486 -4.09 -0.91 12.60
CA VAL A 486 -5.28 -0.14 12.99
C VAL A 486 -6.26 -0.08 11.83
N MET A 487 -7.56 -0.24 12.12
CA MET A 487 -8.62 -0.02 11.14
C MET A 487 -9.78 0.80 11.72
N MET A 488 -10.05 1.97 11.12
CA MET A 488 -11.02 2.97 11.58
C MET A 488 -12.22 3.14 10.63
N ASN A 489 -13.30 3.77 11.11
CA ASN A 489 -14.46 4.13 10.28
C ASN A 489 -14.52 5.65 10.04
N GLU A 490 -14.25 6.07 8.81
CA GLU A 490 -14.15 7.50 8.47
C GLU A 490 -15.48 8.24 8.64
N ASN A 491 -16.58 7.65 8.19
CA ASN A 491 -17.91 8.25 8.25
C ASN A 491 -18.52 8.30 9.67
N PHE A 492 -17.89 7.69 10.66
CA PHE A 492 -18.28 7.80 12.07
C PHE A 492 -17.39 8.76 12.87
N ASP A 493 -16.56 9.55 12.17
CA ASP A 493 -15.61 10.49 12.77
C ASP A 493 -14.63 9.80 13.73
N ASP A 494 -14.30 8.52 13.47
CA ASP A 494 -13.29 7.80 14.23
C ASP A 494 -11.91 8.45 14.03
N GLU A 495 -11.11 8.55 15.09
CA GLU A 495 -9.74 9.11 15.03
C GLU A 495 -8.73 8.20 15.71
N ALA A 496 -7.60 7.94 15.06
CA ALA A 496 -6.48 7.20 15.63
C ALA A 496 -5.19 8.02 15.57
N VAL A 497 -4.42 8.01 16.66
CA VAL A 497 -3.06 8.58 16.71
C VAL A 497 -2.07 7.45 16.96
N LEU A 498 -1.14 7.24 16.01
CA LEU A 498 -0.10 6.21 16.09
C LEU A 498 1.26 6.87 16.31
N SER A 499 2.10 6.28 17.17
CA SER A 499 3.49 6.75 17.38
C SER A 499 4.43 5.61 17.76
N ASN A 500 5.68 5.65 17.30
CA ASN A 500 6.72 4.65 17.62
C ASN A 500 6.24 3.19 17.46
N ILE A 501 5.76 2.85 16.26
CA ILE A 501 5.27 1.53 15.88
C ILE A 501 6.39 0.78 15.18
N HIS A 502 6.81 -0.34 15.75
CA HIS A 502 7.84 -1.22 15.19
C HIS A 502 7.16 -2.37 14.47
N VAL A 503 7.49 -2.58 13.20
CA VAL A 503 6.88 -3.63 12.38
C VAL A 503 7.94 -4.53 11.82
N LYS A 504 7.77 -5.84 12.00
CA LYS A 504 8.55 -6.87 11.35
C LYS A 504 7.71 -7.44 10.19
N PRO A 505 7.86 -6.92 8.97
CA PRO A 505 7.00 -7.30 7.84
C PRO A 505 7.22 -8.76 7.43
N GLY A 506 6.15 -9.40 6.96
CA GLY A 506 6.13 -10.78 6.49
C GLY A 506 5.87 -10.93 4.98
N ALA A 507 5.38 -12.10 4.59
CA ALA A 507 5.04 -12.40 3.19
C ALA A 507 3.65 -11.86 2.77
N GLU A 508 2.76 -11.68 3.75
CA GLU A 508 1.45 -11.06 3.59
C GLU A 508 1.59 -9.53 3.53
N ASN A 509 0.73 -8.87 2.76
CA ASN A 509 0.60 -7.43 2.84
C ASN A 509 -0.04 -7.01 4.16
N TYR A 510 0.35 -5.86 4.67
CA TYR A 510 -0.19 -5.30 5.90
C TYR A 510 -0.29 -3.79 5.79
N THR A 511 -1.24 -3.18 6.50
CA THR A 511 -1.35 -1.72 6.56
C THR A 511 -1.14 -1.22 7.98
N GLU A 512 -0.40 -0.13 8.14
CA GLU A 512 -0.22 0.52 9.43
C GLU A 512 -1.53 1.11 9.97
N CYS A 513 -2.28 1.82 9.13
CA CYS A 513 -3.64 2.27 9.42
C CYS A 513 -4.50 2.26 8.16
N SER A 514 -5.64 1.56 8.21
CA SER A 514 -6.65 1.53 7.15
C SER A 514 -7.93 2.21 7.61
N TYR A 515 -8.75 2.66 6.67
CA TYR A 515 -10.02 3.30 6.98
C TYR A 515 -11.13 2.83 6.04
N SER A 516 -12.36 2.86 6.55
CA SER A 516 -13.52 2.23 5.92
C SER A 516 -14.79 3.05 6.15
N VAL A 517 -15.84 2.69 5.41
CA VAL A 517 -17.21 3.10 5.72
C VAL A 517 -17.76 2.16 6.79
N GLY A 518 -17.98 2.66 7.98
CA GLY A 518 -18.78 2.00 9.01
C GLY A 518 -20.25 1.93 8.60
N VAL A 519 -20.87 0.79 8.88
CA VAL A 519 -22.22 0.43 8.46
C VAL A 519 -23.03 -0.14 9.62
N GLN A 520 -24.32 -0.38 9.38
CA GLN A 520 -25.18 -1.08 10.33
C GLN A 520 -24.88 -2.58 10.35
N LYS A 521 -25.28 -3.27 11.43
CA LYS A 521 -25.08 -4.72 11.52
C LYS A 521 -25.77 -5.46 10.37
N GLY A 522 -25.02 -6.36 9.73
CA GLY A 522 -25.47 -7.17 8.60
C GLY A 522 -24.93 -6.71 7.25
N GLU A 523 -24.32 -5.52 7.19
CA GLU A 523 -23.61 -5.02 6.01
C GLU A 523 -22.09 -5.17 6.18
N LYS A 524 -21.37 -5.28 5.06
CA LYS A 524 -19.89 -5.33 5.05
C LYS A 524 -19.34 -3.92 4.79
N PRO A 525 -18.48 -3.38 5.67
CA PRO A 525 -17.80 -2.11 5.46
C PRO A 525 -17.06 -2.04 4.11
N LEU A 526 -17.18 -0.92 3.40
CA LEU A 526 -16.34 -0.63 2.23
C LEU A 526 -14.98 -0.13 2.68
N ILE A 527 -13.91 -0.63 2.06
CA ILE A 527 -12.54 -0.18 2.35
C ILE A 527 -12.27 1.09 1.54
N LEU A 528 -11.91 2.17 2.24
CA LEU A 528 -11.59 3.47 1.66
C LEU A 528 -10.07 3.68 1.56
N GLY A 529 -9.25 2.65 1.69
CA GLY A 529 -7.81 2.77 1.50
C GLY A 529 -7.01 2.94 2.79
N ASN A 530 -5.74 3.32 2.61
CA ASN A 530 -4.66 2.97 3.53
C ASN A 530 -3.66 4.13 3.70
N GLY A 531 -2.98 4.16 4.86
CA GLY A 531 -1.89 5.10 5.15
C GLY A 531 -2.30 6.26 6.08
N PRO A 532 -1.41 7.25 6.29
CA PRO A 532 -1.73 8.43 7.08
C PRO A 532 -2.88 9.21 6.44
N LYS A 533 -3.88 9.61 7.23
CA LYS A 533 -5.00 10.46 6.81
C LYS A 533 -5.58 11.20 8.00
N ASP A 534 -5.41 12.51 8.07
CA ASP A 534 -5.95 13.29 9.18
C ASP A 534 -7.47 13.51 9.03
N PRO A 535 -8.30 13.36 10.09
CA PRO A 535 -7.93 12.93 11.45
C PRO A 535 -8.05 11.40 11.70
N VAL A 536 -8.45 10.61 10.70
CA VAL A 536 -8.80 9.19 10.87
C VAL A 536 -7.60 8.31 11.27
N CYS A 537 -6.44 8.55 10.66
CA CYS A 537 -5.18 7.83 10.81
C CYS A 537 -4.02 8.84 10.92
N GLN A 538 -3.77 9.37 12.11
CA GLN A 538 -2.79 10.44 12.36
C GLN A 538 -1.43 9.85 12.75
N TYR A 539 -0.46 9.92 11.84
CA TYR A 539 0.95 9.58 12.11
C TYR A 539 1.87 10.08 10.99
N LYS A 540 3.17 10.09 11.24
CA LYS A 540 4.19 10.30 10.21
C LYS A 540 4.85 8.97 9.89
N MET A 541 5.39 8.83 8.68
CA MET A 541 6.19 7.64 8.36
C MET A 541 7.42 7.48 9.27
N SER A 542 7.92 8.56 9.89
CA SER A 542 8.98 8.48 10.90
C SER A 542 8.55 7.82 12.21
N ASP A 543 7.25 7.67 12.44
CA ASP A 543 6.69 6.95 13.59
C ASP A 543 6.60 5.44 13.32
N ILE A 544 6.85 5.00 12.08
CA ILE A 544 6.86 3.60 11.68
C ILE A 544 8.31 3.14 11.49
N HIS A 545 8.69 2.09 12.23
CA HIS A 545 10.04 1.56 12.28
C HIS A 545 10.05 0.12 11.78
N LEU A 546 10.62 -0.10 10.60
CA LEU A 546 10.76 -1.45 10.08
C LEU A 546 11.90 -2.18 10.79
N VAL A 547 11.59 -3.35 11.33
CA VAL A 547 12.53 -4.19 12.06
C VAL A 547 13.17 -5.15 11.05
N GLU A 548 14.26 -4.70 10.44
CA GLU A 548 14.97 -5.47 9.44
C GLU A 548 15.90 -6.55 10.05
N GLU A 549 16.03 -7.71 9.40
CA GLU A 549 17.08 -8.67 9.70
C GLU A 549 18.34 -8.42 8.86
N ARG A 550 19.49 -8.91 9.37
CA ARG A 550 20.82 -8.81 8.75
C ARG A 550 20.85 -9.13 7.24
N GLY A 551 19.97 -10.00 6.75
CA GLY A 551 19.88 -10.35 5.33
C GLY A 551 19.38 -9.21 4.42
N MET A 552 18.35 -8.47 4.85
CA MET A 552 17.80 -7.31 4.12
C MET A 552 18.80 -6.14 4.14
N VAL A 553 19.41 -5.90 5.31
CA VAL A 553 20.46 -4.89 5.49
C VAL A 553 21.67 -5.17 4.59
N ASN A 554 22.05 -6.43 4.40
CA ASN A 554 23.17 -6.78 3.53
C ASN A 554 22.85 -6.55 2.05
N GLN A 555 21.61 -6.81 1.61
CA GLN A 555 21.16 -6.51 0.25
C GLN A 555 21.14 -5.00 0.02
N GLN A 556 20.48 -4.23 0.88
CA GLN A 556 20.47 -2.76 0.81
C GLN A 556 21.88 -2.17 0.77
N LYS A 557 22.82 -2.65 1.62
CA LYS A 557 24.21 -2.15 1.63
C LYS A 557 24.98 -2.46 0.36
N GLN A 558 24.85 -3.68 -0.19
CA GLN A 558 25.48 -4.03 -1.48
C GLN A 558 24.93 -3.15 -2.61
N GLU A 559 23.66 -2.82 -2.50
CA GLU A 559 22.93 -1.97 -3.41
C GLU A 559 23.36 -0.50 -3.30
N GLU A 560 23.45 0.06 -2.10
CA GLU A 560 23.99 1.41 -1.84
C GLU A 560 25.43 1.55 -2.35
N GLN A 561 26.26 0.53 -2.16
CA GLN A 561 27.63 0.49 -2.71
C GLN A 561 27.63 0.57 -4.24
N LYS A 562 26.77 -0.20 -4.91
CA LYS A 562 26.60 -0.10 -6.38
C LYS A 562 26.14 1.29 -6.81
N GLN A 563 25.33 1.97 -5.99
CA GLN A 563 24.87 3.34 -6.27
C GLN A 563 26.01 4.35 -6.21
N GLU A 564 26.91 4.23 -5.23
CA GLU A 564 28.11 5.06 -5.15
C GLU A 564 29.05 4.80 -6.34
N GLU A 565 29.22 3.55 -6.74
CA GLU A 565 30.04 3.17 -7.89
C GLU A 565 29.46 3.70 -9.22
N GLN A 566 28.15 3.60 -9.44
CA GLN A 566 27.49 4.17 -10.63
C GLN A 566 27.62 5.69 -10.70
N LYS A 567 27.35 6.40 -9.59
CA LYS A 567 27.48 7.87 -9.54
C LYS A 567 28.92 8.32 -9.83
N GLN A 568 29.91 7.60 -9.33
CA GLN A 568 31.32 7.87 -9.64
C GLN A 568 31.66 7.58 -11.12
N GLY A 569 31.06 6.54 -11.71
CA GLY A 569 31.23 6.21 -13.13
C GLY A 569 30.64 7.28 -14.05
N GLU A 570 29.44 7.76 -13.76
CA GLU A 570 28.76 8.82 -14.52
C GLU A 570 29.50 10.15 -14.42
N GLN A 571 29.95 10.54 -13.21
CA GLN A 571 30.78 11.74 -13.03
C GLN A 571 32.08 11.69 -13.85
N LYS A 572 32.77 10.55 -13.87
CA LYS A 572 33.99 10.37 -14.68
C LYS A 572 33.71 10.48 -16.18
N GLN A 573 32.57 9.98 -16.65
CA GLN A 573 32.19 10.13 -18.06
C GLN A 573 31.83 11.58 -18.42
N GLU A 574 31.18 12.32 -17.53
CA GLU A 574 30.91 13.75 -17.72
C GLU A 574 32.20 14.59 -17.73
N GLU A 575 33.13 14.31 -16.83
CA GLU A 575 34.45 14.95 -16.78
C GLU A 575 35.23 14.71 -18.09
N GLN A 576 35.26 13.47 -18.58
CA GLN A 576 35.90 13.13 -19.86
C GLN A 576 35.24 13.86 -21.05
N LYS A 577 33.90 13.93 -21.09
CA LYS A 577 33.19 14.69 -22.14
C LYS A 577 33.45 16.19 -22.05
N GLN A 578 33.64 16.75 -20.85
CA GLN A 578 34.04 18.15 -20.67
C GLN A 578 35.47 18.40 -21.14
N GLU A 579 36.42 17.51 -20.84
CA GLU A 579 37.79 17.60 -21.33
C GLU A 579 37.84 17.53 -22.87
N GLU A 580 37.12 16.60 -23.49
CA GLU A 580 37.03 16.50 -24.95
C GLU A 580 36.43 17.78 -25.57
N ARG A 581 35.33 18.32 -25.02
CA ARG A 581 34.75 19.60 -25.49
C ARG A 581 35.72 20.76 -25.33
N SER A 582 36.50 20.81 -24.25
CA SER A 582 37.48 21.86 -24.03
C SER A 582 38.64 21.79 -25.05
N THR A 583 39.05 20.57 -25.40
CA THR A 583 40.12 20.31 -26.38
C THR A 583 39.67 20.70 -27.79
N VAL A 584 38.44 20.35 -28.17
CA VAL A 584 37.85 20.75 -29.46
C VAL A 584 37.71 22.28 -29.55
N ASN A 585 37.27 22.94 -28.48
CA ASN A 585 37.17 24.40 -28.45
C ASN A 585 38.55 25.10 -28.54
N GLN A 586 39.60 24.52 -27.94
CA GLN A 586 40.97 25.04 -28.08
C GLN A 586 41.48 24.88 -29.51
N GLN A 587 41.28 23.72 -30.14
CA GLN A 587 41.66 23.50 -31.54
C GLN A 587 40.95 24.47 -32.49
N GLN A 588 39.66 24.72 -32.30
CA GLN A 588 38.91 25.70 -33.09
C GLN A 588 39.41 27.15 -32.89
N GLN A 589 39.85 27.51 -31.69
CA GLN A 589 40.45 28.83 -31.42
C GLN A 589 41.84 28.97 -32.05
N GLU A 590 42.63 27.89 -32.10
CA GLU A 590 43.94 27.88 -32.77
C GLU A 590 43.80 27.95 -34.29
N GLU A 591 42.82 27.25 -34.88
CA GLU A 591 42.50 27.35 -36.31
C GLU A 591 41.98 28.75 -36.69
N GLN A 592 41.20 29.41 -35.83
CA GLN A 592 40.80 30.80 -36.03
C GLN A 592 41.98 31.79 -35.95
N LYS A 593 42.99 31.52 -35.11
CA LYS A 593 44.22 32.33 -35.06
C LYS A 593 45.13 32.09 -36.27
N ALA A 594 45.20 30.85 -36.78
CA ALA A 594 45.95 30.51 -37.98
C ALA A 594 45.30 31.05 -39.26
N GLY A 595 43.96 31.10 -39.32
CA GLY A 595 43.21 31.68 -40.44
C GLY A 595 43.32 33.20 -40.59
N VAL A 596 43.82 33.91 -39.58
CA VAL A 596 44.07 35.36 -39.63
C VAL A 596 45.43 35.71 -40.25
N VAL A 597 46.29 34.72 -40.55
CA VAL A 597 47.64 34.94 -41.14
C VAL A 597 47.64 34.89 -42.68
N HIS A 598 46.52 34.60 -43.33
CA HIS A 598 46.40 34.66 -44.80
C HIS A 598 45.36 35.69 -45.25
N GLY A 599 45.70 36.97 -45.08
CA GLY A 599 45.02 38.07 -45.73
C GLY A 599 45.91 39.30 -45.69
N TYR A 600 46.16 39.89 -46.85
CA TYR A 600 47.07 41.01 -47.12
C TYR A 600 48.54 40.63 -47.32
N ASP A 601 48.88 40.32 -48.57
CA ASP A 601 49.90 41.14 -49.24
C ASP A 601 49.50 41.35 -50.71
N ALA A 602 49.35 42.63 -51.06
CA ALA A 602 49.34 43.13 -52.42
C ALA A 602 50.79 43.47 -52.83
N LEU A 603 51.15 43.30 -54.11
CA LEU A 603 51.75 44.35 -54.97
C LEU A 603 52.37 43.78 -56.27
N ASP A 604 51.96 44.43 -57.37
CA ASP A 604 52.70 44.84 -58.58
C ASP A 604 53.56 43.87 -59.41
N ILE A 605 53.15 43.65 -60.67
CA ILE A 605 53.71 44.22 -61.93
C ILE A 605 52.64 44.17 -63.04
#